data_AF-A0A4P6PGQ1-F1
#
_entry.id   AF-A0A4P6PGQ1-F1
#
_cell.length_a   1.000
_cell.length_b   1.000
_cell.length_c   1.000
_cell.angle_alpha   90.00
_cell.angle_beta   90.00
_cell.angle_gamma   90.00
#
_symmetry.space_group_name_H-M   'P 1'
#
loop_
_entity.id
_entity.type
_entity.pdbx_description
1 polymer ?
#
loop_
_entity_poly.entity_id
_entity_poly.type
_entity_poly.pdbx_seq_one_letter_code
_entity_poly.pdbx_strand_id
1 'polypeptide(L)'
;MKTDPRFRHDPEELFSGKAAAFAAGTIGTHGGNLEYHGIIWDGIGEGSLRTHYQNSVVKAFATAPWVADYIQSLSSTETIVLAHSLGNMVVSSAICEYNAPVRQYYALNAAVALEAYGDVTSNEALIPDVFFCWEREGFLDYERRGWRDYPHETWASEWYRLFPENDPRAELTWRHKFADIQKKTAVFNFYSSTEDVLRVLDDVNSIIKLIDWSSVRPELRFHVFPLTFTSDKKCAWQLQEMYKGLNDWVATYFGGGSSKQAGWGFTKEDGMHVKTVRKKTPGSHPPSYSYRKYTETPAAATNALNTLPGNETRRADYLEKLKTDPLFRKEPAILFDENHAADFVSGTVSDYAGHLDYTNDDTELDISNVIVRDWLLAKAFPSRTGPMGSTFNAKWPITMANFDMSNPSEGFKTSEQDWFRKDKYNEVKEWRHSDLKNAPYVHVYRLFETITGKVN
;
A
#
# COMPACT_ATOMS: atom_id res chain seq x y z
N MET A 1 14.83 -0.38 -41.65
CA MET A 1 13.35 -0.48 -41.69
C MET A 1 12.81 0.91 -41.98
N LYS A 2 12.09 1.08 -43.10
CA LYS A 2 11.36 2.32 -43.41
C LYS A 2 9.98 2.22 -42.76
N THR A 3 9.63 3.16 -41.91
CA THR A 3 8.35 3.22 -41.19
C THR A 3 7.30 3.97 -42.03
N ASP A 4 6.13 3.37 -42.27
CA ASP A 4 4.95 4.03 -42.87
C ASP A 4 4.25 4.88 -41.78
N PRO A 5 4.07 6.20 -41.98
CA PRO A 5 3.64 7.14 -40.93
C PRO A 5 2.11 7.28 -40.76
N ARG A 6 1.27 6.40 -41.32
CA ARG A 6 -0.17 6.68 -41.46
C ARG A 6 -1.14 6.12 -40.40
N PHE A 7 -0.67 5.43 -39.36
CA PHE A 7 -1.56 4.89 -38.29
C PHE A 7 -0.97 4.90 -36.87
N ARG A 8 -0.01 5.78 -36.56
CA ARG A 8 0.43 5.97 -35.16
C ARG A 8 -0.29 7.17 -34.56
N HIS A 9 -1.28 6.93 -33.70
CA HIS A 9 -1.55 7.88 -32.64
C HIS A 9 -0.34 7.86 -31.71
N ASP A 10 0.27 9.02 -31.48
CA ASP A 10 1.42 9.14 -30.60
C ASP A 10 0.96 8.83 -29.16
N PRO A 11 1.52 7.83 -28.45
CA PRO A 11 1.14 7.55 -27.07
C PRO A 11 1.30 8.80 -26.18
N GLU A 12 2.25 9.69 -26.51
CA GLU A 12 2.42 10.96 -25.82
C GLU A 12 1.21 11.91 -25.99
N GLU A 13 0.51 11.92 -27.13
CA GLU A 13 -0.67 12.78 -27.30
C GLU A 13 -1.90 12.31 -26.50
N LEU A 14 -2.03 11.00 -26.24
CA LEU A 14 -3.11 10.44 -25.41
C LEU A 14 -2.95 10.75 -23.92
N PHE A 15 -1.72 11.00 -23.45
CA PHE A 15 -1.40 11.16 -22.02
C PHE A 15 -0.73 12.50 -21.65
N SER A 16 -0.39 13.37 -22.63
CA SER A 16 0.30 14.66 -22.42
C SER A 16 -0.47 15.72 -21.65
N GLY A 17 -1.77 15.52 -21.40
CA GLY A 17 -2.60 16.52 -20.75
C GLY A 17 -2.73 16.39 -19.24
N LYS A 18 -2.70 15.18 -18.69
CA LYS A 18 -3.32 14.91 -17.37
C LYS A 18 -2.84 13.61 -16.70
N ALA A 19 -1.75 13.69 -15.93
CA ALA A 19 -1.50 12.96 -14.67
C ALA A 19 -0.01 12.98 -14.30
N ALA A 20 0.29 12.87 -13.00
CA ALA A 20 1.57 12.39 -12.48
C ALA A 20 2.20 11.36 -13.42
N ALA A 21 3.34 11.73 -14.00
CA ALA A 21 3.93 11.18 -15.22
C ALA A 21 3.71 9.67 -15.44
N PHE A 22 2.69 9.36 -16.23
CA PHE A 22 2.39 8.03 -16.75
C PHE A 22 3.00 7.93 -18.15
N ALA A 23 3.97 7.03 -18.33
CA ALA A 23 4.51 6.70 -19.64
C ALA A 23 4.01 5.30 -20.03
N ALA A 24 3.06 5.25 -20.97
CA ALA A 24 2.75 4.05 -21.75
C ALA A 24 3.39 4.19 -23.13
N GLY A 25 4.23 3.24 -23.52
CA GLY A 25 4.90 3.28 -24.81
C GLY A 25 5.20 1.89 -25.35
N THR A 26 5.15 1.76 -26.68
CA THR A 26 5.58 0.54 -27.37
C THR A 26 7.11 0.43 -27.30
N ILE A 27 7.60 -0.57 -26.58
CA ILE A 27 9.03 -0.87 -26.43
C ILE A 27 9.55 -1.58 -27.71
N GLY A 28 8.69 -2.28 -28.43
CA GLY A 28 9.02 -2.87 -29.73
C GLY A 28 7.95 -3.82 -30.27
N THR A 29 8.10 -4.21 -31.53
CA THR A 29 7.33 -5.27 -32.17
C THR A 29 8.27 -6.40 -32.60
N HIS A 30 7.87 -7.65 -32.38
CA HIS A 30 8.63 -8.82 -32.86
C HIS A 30 7.91 -9.50 -34.03
N GLY A 31 8.67 -10.14 -34.92
CA GLY A 31 8.11 -10.92 -36.03
C GLY A 31 7.16 -11.98 -35.47
N GLY A 32 5.86 -11.80 -35.71
CA GLY A 32 4.80 -12.67 -35.16
C GLY A 32 3.64 -11.97 -34.42
N ASN A 33 3.37 -10.67 -34.65
CA ASN A 33 2.28 -9.88 -34.04
C ASN A 33 2.42 -9.58 -32.53
N LEU A 34 3.56 -9.85 -31.89
CA LEU A 34 3.80 -9.49 -30.50
C LEU A 34 4.13 -7.99 -30.35
N GLU A 35 3.35 -7.29 -29.51
CA GLU A 35 3.55 -5.88 -29.16
C GLU A 35 3.88 -5.75 -27.66
N TYR A 36 5.02 -5.14 -27.34
CA TYR A 36 5.49 -4.93 -25.98
C TYR A 36 5.20 -3.49 -25.54
N HIS A 37 4.50 -3.32 -24.42
CA HIS A 37 4.15 -2.03 -23.85
C HIS A 37 4.71 -1.88 -22.44
N GLY A 38 5.50 -0.83 -22.22
CA GLY A 38 5.99 -0.47 -20.90
C GLY A 38 5.03 0.48 -20.24
N ILE A 39 4.58 0.16 -19.02
CA ILE A 39 3.79 1.02 -18.15
C ILE A 39 4.65 1.39 -16.95
N ILE A 40 5.12 2.62 -16.96
CA ILE A 40 6.05 3.11 -15.98
C ILE A 40 5.38 4.23 -15.19
N TRP A 41 5.33 4.07 -13.87
CA TRP A 41 4.95 5.16 -12.97
C TRP A 41 6.17 6.03 -12.70
N ASP A 42 6.12 7.27 -13.12
CA ASP A 42 7.09 8.28 -12.76
C ASP A 42 6.50 9.19 -11.68
N GLY A 43 7.03 9.07 -10.47
CA GLY A 43 6.58 9.90 -9.35
C GLY A 43 6.98 11.34 -9.61
N ILE A 44 6.08 12.30 -9.34
CA ILE A 44 6.37 13.72 -9.50
C ILE A 44 7.63 14.07 -8.68
N GLY A 45 8.54 14.81 -9.31
CA GLY A 45 9.88 15.16 -8.83
C GLY A 45 9.94 15.82 -7.45
N GLU A 46 11.15 15.83 -6.89
CA GLU A 46 11.48 16.47 -5.62
C GLU A 46 11.01 17.93 -5.58
N GLY A 47 10.35 18.32 -4.48
CA GLY A 47 10.07 19.73 -4.19
C GLY A 47 8.67 20.05 -3.68
N SER A 48 7.71 19.13 -3.80
CA SER A 48 6.37 19.31 -3.22
C SER A 48 6.22 18.45 -1.98
N LEU A 49 5.92 19.06 -0.84
CA LEU A 49 5.42 18.41 0.38
C LEU A 49 4.08 17.64 0.15
N ARG A 50 3.66 17.41 -1.10
CA ARG A 50 2.32 16.92 -1.50
C ARG A 50 2.33 15.57 -2.23
N THR A 51 3.47 14.91 -2.47
CA THR A 51 3.50 13.66 -3.23
C THR A 51 3.52 12.43 -2.33
N HIS A 52 2.35 12.13 -1.74
CA HIS A 52 2.16 10.93 -0.93
C HIS A 52 1.86 9.70 -1.78
N TYR A 53 2.43 8.57 -1.38
CA TYR A 53 2.25 7.30 -2.09
C TYR A 53 0.77 6.88 -2.14
N GLN A 54 0.03 7.05 -1.05
CA GLN A 54 -1.41 6.78 -0.96
C GLN A 54 -2.21 7.57 -2.00
N ASN A 55 -1.90 8.85 -2.25
CA ASN A 55 -2.53 9.64 -3.31
C ASN A 55 -2.15 9.13 -4.71
N SER A 56 -0.92 8.63 -4.86
CA SER A 56 -0.51 8.01 -6.13
C SER A 56 -1.30 6.73 -6.39
N VAL A 57 -1.63 5.94 -5.35
CA VAL A 57 -2.49 4.76 -5.48
C VAL A 57 -3.91 5.15 -5.91
N VAL A 58 -4.48 6.24 -5.36
CA VAL A 58 -5.77 6.79 -5.86
C VAL A 58 -5.68 7.13 -7.34
N LYS A 59 -4.62 7.83 -7.75
CA LYS A 59 -4.39 8.16 -9.16
C LYS A 59 -4.24 6.89 -10.02
N ALA A 60 -3.59 5.85 -9.51
CA ALA A 60 -3.46 4.59 -10.23
C ALA A 60 -4.82 3.92 -10.51
N PHE A 61 -5.76 3.97 -9.55
CA PHE A 61 -7.14 3.50 -9.77
C PHE A 61 -7.87 4.35 -10.80
N ALA A 62 -7.72 5.68 -10.75
CA ALA A 62 -8.30 6.57 -11.75
C ALA A 62 -7.72 6.34 -13.16
N THR A 63 -6.45 5.94 -13.28
CA THR A 63 -5.77 5.67 -14.54
C THR A 63 -6.11 4.30 -15.15
N ALA A 64 -6.40 3.29 -14.32
CA ALA A 64 -6.66 1.92 -14.75
C ALA A 64 -7.70 1.74 -15.90
N PRO A 65 -8.89 2.38 -15.88
CA PRO A 65 -9.85 2.24 -16.98
C PRO A 65 -9.29 2.74 -18.31
N TRP A 66 -8.57 3.87 -18.32
CA TRP A 66 -7.96 4.43 -19.52
C TRP A 66 -6.89 3.50 -20.11
N VAL A 67 -6.13 2.82 -19.23
CA VAL A 67 -5.15 1.82 -19.67
C VAL A 67 -5.83 0.59 -20.25
N ALA A 68 -6.96 0.16 -19.68
CA ALA A 68 -7.74 -0.92 -20.24
C ALA A 68 -8.26 -0.58 -21.64
N ASP A 69 -8.84 0.61 -21.81
CA ASP A 69 -9.31 1.12 -23.11
C ASP A 69 -8.17 1.22 -24.12
N TYR A 70 -7.01 1.75 -23.71
CA TYR A 70 -5.82 1.81 -24.54
C TYR A 70 -5.40 0.42 -25.02
N ILE A 71 -5.26 -0.56 -24.10
CA ILE A 71 -4.87 -1.93 -24.46
C ILE A 71 -5.91 -2.58 -25.38
N GLN A 72 -7.19 -2.33 -25.14
CA GLN A 72 -8.27 -2.84 -25.98
C GLN A 72 -8.30 -2.21 -27.38
N SER A 73 -7.82 -0.97 -27.51
CA SER A 73 -7.69 -0.29 -28.80
C SER A 73 -6.53 -0.81 -29.66
N LEU A 74 -5.59 -1.56 -29.07
CA LEU A 74 -4.47 -2.14 -29.80
C LEU A 74 -4.98 -3.24 -30.74
N SER A 75 -4.54 -3.19 -31.99
CA SER A 75 -4.96 -4.17 -33.02
C SER A 75 -4.39 -5.58 -32.81
N SER A 76 -3.47 -5.75 -31.87
CA SER A 76 -2.83 -7.04 -31.56
C SER A 76 -3.69 -7.90 -30.63
N THR A 77 -3.76 -9.19 -30.93
CA THR A 77 -4.35 -10.22 -30.04
C THR A 77 -3.37 -10.73 -28.99
N GLU A 78 -2.11 -10.26 -29.01
CA GLU A 78 -1.01 -10.83 -28.25
C GLU A 78 -0.23 -9.79 -27.43
N THR A 79 -0.93 -8.79 -26.88
CA THR A 79 -0.33 -7.68 -26.14
C THR A 79 0.42 -8.14 -24.88
N ILE A 80 1.69 -7.72 -24.78
CA ILE A 80 2.56 -7.97 -23.64
C ILE A 80 2.76 -6.65 -22.89
N VAL A 81 2.55 -6.68 -21.57
CA VAL A 81 2.70 -5.50 -20.72
C VAL A 81 3.83 -5.73 -19.71
N LEU A 82 4.72 -4.75 -19.59
CA LEU A 82 5.69 -4.65 -18.51
C LEU A 82 5.27 -3.51 -17.61
N ALA A 83 5.16 -3.73 -16.30
CA ALA A 83 4.86 -2.66 -15.36
C ALA A 83 5.93 -2.55 -14.28
N HIS A 84 6.31 -1.33 -13.96
CA HIS A 84 7.31 -1.04 -12.92
C HIS A 84 6.68 -0.32 -11.72
N SER A 85 7.11 -0.66 -10.50
CA SER A 85 6.72 0.09 -9.29
C SER A 85 5.19 0.12 -9.12
N LEU A 86 4.61 1.31 -8.92
CA LEU A 86 3.17 1.52 -8.80
C LEU A 86 2.41 1.33 -10.13
N GLY A 87 3.10 1.30 -11.28
CA GLY A 87 2.47 0.94 -12.56
C GLY A 87 1.83 -0.46 -12.50
N ASN A 88 2.34 -1.33 -11.62
CA ASN A 88 1.74 -2.63 -11.36
C ASN A 88 0.33 -2.55 -10.76
N MET A 89 0.01 -1.49 -10.00
CA MET A 89 -1.35 -1.24 -9.50
C MET A 89 -2.30 -0.94 -10.66
N VAL A 90 -1.88 -0.04 -11.56
CA VAL A 90 -2.64 0.34 -12.76
C VAL A 90 -2.94 -0.88 -13.62
N VAL A 91 -1.91 -1.66 -13.93
CA VAL A 91 -2.05 -2.85 -14.80
C VAL A 91 -2.87 -3.95 -14.13
N SER A 92 -2.68 -4.18 -12.82
CA SER A 92 -3.47 -5.19 -12.11
C SER A 92 -4.94 -4.83 -12.06
N SER A 93 -5.28 -3.56 -11.79
CA SER A 93 -6.66 -3.06 -11.84
C SER A 93 -7.22 -3.11 -13.26
N ALA A 94 -6.47 -2.65 -14.27
CA ALA A 94 -6.90 -2.71 -15.68
C ALA A 94 -7.27 -4.14 -16.11
N ILE A 95 -6.47 -5.15 -15.76
CA ILE A 95 -6.73 -6.55 -16.08
C ILE A 95 -7.88 -7.13 -15.23
N CYS A 96 -7.83 -6.95 -13.92
CA CYS A 96 -8.75 -7.62 -13.00
C CYS A 96 -10.14 -6.98 -12.95
N GLU A 97 -10.23 -5.66 -13.01
CA GLU A 97 -11.46 -4.90 -12.81
C GLU A 97 -12.05 -4.41 -14.13
N TYR A 98 -11.19 -4.04 -15.09
CA TYR A 98 -11.61 -3.49 -16.39
C TYR A 98 -11.40 -4.45 -17.58
N ASN A 99 -10.99 -5.69 -17.32
CA ASN A 99 -10.84 -6.76 -18.32
C ASN A 99 -9.91 -6.43 -19.50
N ALA A 100 -8.84 -5.66 -19.25
CA ALA A 100 -7.82 -5.38 -20.26
C ALA A 100 -7.27 -6.69 -20.88
N PRO A 101 -7.26 -6.84 -22.22
CA PRO A 101 -6.86 -8.08 -22.89
C PRO A 101 -5.32 -8.21 -22.98
N VAL A 102 -4.70 -8.53 -21.84
CA VAL A 102 -3.23 -8.71 -21.74
C VAL A 102 -2.89 -10.19 -21.82
N ARG A 103 -2.03 -10.57 -22.77
CA ARG A 103 -1.55 -11.95 -22.91
C ARG A 103 -0.51 -12.31 -21.86
N GLN A 104 0.47 -11.43 -21.67
CA GLN A 104 1.56 -11.61 -20.71
C GLN A 104 1.82 -10.32 -19.94
N TYR A 105 1.99 -10.46 -18.63
CA TYR A 105 2.26 -9.36 -17.72
C TYR A 105 3.55 -9.62 -16.92
N TYR A 106 4.55 -8.76 -17.13
CA TYR A 106 5.80 -8.75 -16.38
C TYR A 106 5.75 -7.69 -15.29
N ALA A 107 5.65 -8.14 -14.04
CA ALA A 107 5.55 -7.30 -12.87
C ALA A 107 6.94 -7.02 -12.28
N LEU A 108 7.53 -5.87 -12.61
CA LEU A 108 8.89 -5.49 -12.24
C LEU A 108 8.88 -4.63 -10.97
N ASN A 109 9.53 -5.09 -9.91
CA ASN A 109 9.58 -4.42 -8.60
C ASN A 109 8.21 -3.85 -8.20
N ALA A 110 7.19 -4.73 -8.19
CA ALA A 110 5.81 -4.31 -8.01
C ALA A 110 5.57 -3.68 -6.63
N ALA A 111 5.22 -2.39 -6.63
CA ALA A 111 4.80 -1.67 -5.44
C ALA A 111 3.30 -1.95 -5.20
N VAL A 112 2.96 -3.20 -4.91
CA VAL A 112 1.61 -3.69 -4.63
C VAL A 112 1.70 -4.68 -3.48
N ALA A 113 0.75 -4.62 -2.55
CA ALA A 113 0.76 -5.48 -1.38
C ALA A 113 0.61 -6.92 -1.86
N LEU A 114 1.45 -7.82 -1.36
CA LEU A 114 1.46 -9.21 -1.81
C LEU A 114 0.08 -9.88 -1.63
N GLU A 115 -0.65 -9.49 -0.58
CA GLU A 115 -2.00 -10.00 -0.33
C GLU A 115 -3.04 -9.62 -1.38
N ALA A 116 -2.77 -8.61 -2.21
CA ALA A 116 -3.62 -8.28 -3.35
C ALA A 116 -3.80 -9.47 -4.30
N TYR A 117 -2.81 -10.34 -4.40
CA TYR A 117 -2.83 -11.47 -5.32
C TYR A 117 -3.24 -12.79 -4.67
N GLY A 118 -3.48 -12.82 -3.36
CA GLY A 118 -3.89 -14.04 -2.65
C GLY A 118 -3.61 -14.02 -1.16
N ASP A 119 -3.83 -15.14 -0.49
CA ASP A 119 -3.52 -15.27 0.93
C ASP A 119 -2.02 -15.27 1.19
N VAL A 120 -1.56 -14.40 2.05
CA VAL A 120 -0.17 -14.36 2.52
C VAL A 120 -0.10 -14.02 3.99
N THR A 121 0.92 -14.57 4.64
CA THR A 121 1.15 -14.33 6.06
C THR A 121 1.50 -12.86 6.27
N SER A 122 0.90 -12.26 7.30
CA SER A 122 1.29 -10.93 7.74
C SER A 122 2.74 -10.91 8.21
N ASN A 123 3.41 -9.79 7.97
CA ASN A 123 4.76 -9.53 8.44
C ASN A 123 4.68 -8.68 9.72
N GLU A 124 5.14 -9.22 10.83
CA GLU A 124 5.10 -8.54 12.13
C GLU A 124 5.90 -7.23 12.13
N ALA A 125 6.93 -7.11 11.29
CA ALA A 125 7.74 -5.90 11.16
C ALA A 125 6.97 -4.71 10.54
N LEU A 126 5.81 -4.96 9.95
CA LEU A 126 4.90 -3.96 9.40
C LEU A 126 3.90 -3.42 10.44
N ILE A 127 3.81 -4.04 11.61
CA ILE A 127 2.88 -3.62 12.66
C ILE A 127 3.55 -2.57 13.55
N PRO A 128 2.95 -1.39 13.75
CA PRO A 128 3.49 -0.38 14.65
C PRO A 128 3.61 -0.91 16.08
N ASP A 129 4.75 -0.60 16.73
CA ASP A 129 5.05 -1.00 18.11
C ASP A 129 5.17 0.21 19.04
N VAL A 130 5.11 -0.02 20.36
CA VAL A 130 5.21 0.97 21.46
C VAL A 130 6.46 1.87 21.39
N PHE A 131 7.45 1.57 20.55
CA PHE A 131 8.59 2.46 20.34
C PHE A 131 8.27 3.64 19.38
N PHE A 132 7.41 3.47 18.38
CA PHE A 132 6.97 4.55 17.45
C PHE A 132 5.95 5.54 18.06
N CYS A 133 5.86 5.48 19.37
CA CYS A 133 4.67 5.63 20.18
C CYS A 133 4.99 6.43 21.46
N TRP A 134 6.28 6.66 21.73
CA TRP A 134 6.74 7.38 22.90
C TRP A 134 6.26 8.85 22.87
N GLU A 135 5.52 9.21 23.93
CA GLU A 135 5.17 10.57 24.36
C GLU A 135 4.09 11.34 23.57
N ARG A 136 3.45 10.72 22.58
CA ARG A 136 2.12 11.18 22.11
C ARG A 136 1.09 10.07 22.34
N GLU A 137 0.57 10.01 23.57
CA GLU A 137 -0.61 9.22 23.92
C GLU A 137 -1.63 9.33 22.78
N GLY A 138 -2.19 8.21 22.30
CA GLY A 138 -3.27 8.10 21.32
C GLY A 138 -2.92 8.36 19.85
N PHE A 139 -1.67 8.19 19.43
CA PHE A 139 -1.32 8.22 17.99
C PHE A 139 -1.11 6.82 17.43
N LEU A 140 -0.25 6.03 18.08
CA LEU A 140 -0.02 4.60 17.83
C LEU A 140 0.12 3.82 19.16
N ASP A 141 0.23 4.55 20.29
CA ASP A 141 0.27 4.07 21.67
C ASP A 141 -1.02 4.43 22.38
N TYR A 142 -1.49 3.58 23.28
CA TYR A 142 -2.49 3.99 24.26
C TYR A 142 -2.18 3.39 25.62
N GLU A 143 -1.95 4.24 26.63
CA GLU A 143 -1.53 3.82 27.97
C GLU A 143 -0.30 2.88 27.96
N ARG A 144 0.69 3.13 27.09
CA ARG A 144 1.88 2.28 26.90
C ARG A 144 1.59 0.88 26.35
N ARG A 145 0.61 0.77 25.46
CA ARG A 145 0.20 -0.47 24.79
C ARG A 145 0.23 -0.28 23.28
N GLY A 146 0.78 -1.28 22.60
CA GLY A 146 0.94 -1.30 21.16
C GLY A 146 -0.12 -2.15 20.49
N TRP A 147 -0.25 -2.04 19.17
CA TRP A 147 -1.17 -2.86 18.38
C TRP A 147 -0.90 -4.36 18.49
N ARG A 148 0.37 -4.75 18.70
CA ARG A 148 0.79 -6.14 18.93
C ARG A 148 0.21 -6.77 20.18
N ASP A 149 -0.22 -5.98 21.16
CA ASP A 149 -0.86 -6.50 22.37
C ASP A 149 -2.32 -6.93 22.12
N TYR A 150 -2.96 -6.37 21.10
CA TYR A 150 -4.38 -6.59 20.82
C TYR A 150 -4.60 -7.75 19.84
N PRO A 151 -5.70 -8.52 19.98
CA PRO A 151 -6.09 -9.53 19.00
C PRO A 151 -6.25 -8.94 17.59
N HIS A 152 -5.75 -9.65 16.58
CA HIS A 152 -5.72 -9.19 15.20
C HIS A 152 -7.12 -8.89 14.62
N GLU A 153 -8.17 -9.54 15.13
CA GLU A 153 -9.56 -9.30 14.74
C GLU A 153 -10.04 -7.87 15.07
N THR A 154 -9.32 -7.16 15.94
CA THR A 154 -9.63 -5.77 16.31
C THR A 154 -8.89 -4.73 15.47
N TRP A 155 -8.00 -5.17 14.57
CA TRP A 155 -7.15 -4.28 13.78
C TRP A 155 -7.90 -3.72 12.57
N ALA A 156 -7.52 -2.52 12.13
CA ALA A 156 -8.14 -1.86 10.98
C ALA A 156 -8.10 -2.71 9.69
N SER A 157 -7.02 -3.47 9.48
CA SER A 157 -6.87 -4.34 8.30
C SER A 157 -7.81 -5.56 8.29
N GLU A 158 -8.44 -5.88 9.42
CA GLU A 158 -9.36 -7.03 9.56
C GLU A 158 -10.82 -6.61 9.70
N TRP A 159 -11.11 -5.30 9.74
CA TRP A 159 -12.45 -4.79 9.98
C TRP A 159 -13.48 -5.25 8.95
N TYR A 160 -13.06 -5.42 7.69
CA TYR A 160 -13.91 -5.94 6.62
C TYR A 160 -14.53 -7.32 6.95
N ARG A 161 -13.85 -8.14 7.77
CA ARG A 161 -14.31 -9.49 8.14
C ARG A 161 -15.52 -9.49 9.05
N LEU A 162 -15.88 -8.34 9.63
CA LEU A 162 -17.06 -8.19 10.46
C LEU A 162 -18.35 -8.21 9.61
N PHE A 163 -18.24 -8.00 8.29
CA PHE A 163 -19.37 -7.84 7.39
C PHE A 163 -19.60 -9.10 6.54
N PRO A 164 -20.87 -9.42 6.22
CA PRO A 164 -21.18 -10.52 5.31
C PRO A 164 -20.84 -10.16 3.86
N GLU A 165 -20.73 -11.16 2.98
CA GLU A 165 -20.32 -10.99 1.57
C GLU A 165 -21.21 -10.04 0.75
N ASN A 166 -22.48 -9.87 1.14
CA ASN A 166 -23.41 -8.98 0.44
C ASN A 166 -23.33 -7.52 0.92
N ASP A 167 -22.45 -7.20 1.86
CA ASP A 167 -22.20 -5.86 2.35
C ASP A 167 -20.93 -5.29 1.67
N PRO A 168 -21.01 -4.12 1.00
CA PRO A 168 -19.86 -3.50 0.33
C PRO A 168 -18.63 -3.30 1.23
N ARG A 169 -18.82 -3.17 2.56
CA ARG A 169 -17.72 -3.03 3.53
C ARG A 169 -16.87 -4.30 3.65
N ALA A 170 -17.41 -5.47 3.27
CA ALA A 170 -16.64 -6.71 3.20
C ALA A 170 -15.55 -6.67 2.11
N GLU A 171 -15.63 -5.73 1.16
CA GLU A 171 -14.63 -5.52 0.12
C GLU A 171 -13.53 -4.51 0.52
N LEU A 172 -13.58 -3.94 1.72
CA LEU A 172 -12.54 -3.04 2.24
C LEU A 172 -11.30 -3.80 2.72
N THR A 173 -10.75 -4.61 1.83
CA THR A 173 -9.53 -5.38 2.03
C THR A 173 -8.66 -5.34 0.78
N TRP A 174 -7.34 -5.30 0.97
CA TRP A 174 -6.42 -5.56 -0.13
C TRP A 174 -6.42 -7.03 -0.49
N ARG A 175 -6.76 -7.94 0.43
CA ARG A 175 -6.72 -9.38 0.20
C ARG A 175 -7.55 -9.79 -1.01
N HIS A 176 -6.91 -10.52 -1.92
CA HIS A 176 -7.52 -11.05 -3.14
C HIS A 176 -8.06 -10.01 -4.14
N LYS A 177 -7.81 -8.71 -3.96
CA LYS A 177 -8.29 -7.66 -4.87
C LYS A 177 -7.92 -7.91 -6.34
N PHE A 178 -6.75 -8.49 -6.58
CA PHE A 178 -6.22 -8.88 -7.89
C PHE A 178 -5.99 -10.40 -8.00
N ALA A 179 -6.69 -11.22 -7.22
CA ALA A 179 -6.51 -12.68 -7.21
C ALA A 179 -6.79 -13.33 -8.58
N ASP A 180 -7.66 -12.73 -9.39
CA ASP A 180 -8.01 -13.27 -10.71
C ASP A 180 -6.94 -13.03 -11.79
N ILE A 181 -5.86 -12.30 -11.49
CA ILE A 181 -4.86 -11.95 -12.49
C ILE A 181 -4.27 -13.18 -13.20
N GLN A 182 -4.02 -14.27 -12.46
CA GLN A 182 -3.46 -15.51 -13.02
C GLN A 182 -4.46 -16.29 -13.89
N LYS A 183 -5.76 -16.04 -13.73
CA LYS A 183 -6.80 -16.63 -14.57
C LYS A 183 -6.96 -15.84 -15.88
N LYS A 184 -6.59 -14.56 -15.87
CA LYS A 184 -6.78 -13.63 -16.99
C LYS A 184 -5.53 -13.45 -17.86
N THR A 185 -4.33 -13.60 -17.30
CA THR A 185 -3.08 -13.40 -18.02
C THR A 185 -1.95 -14.28 -17.49
N ALA A 186 -0.94 -14.54 -18.32
CA ALA A 186 0.31 -15.13 -17.85
C ALA A 186 1.15 -14.06 -17.16
N VAL A 187 1.30 -14.17 -15.83
CA VAL A 187 1.98 -13.18 -15.01
C VAL A 187 3.33 -13.68 -14.48
N PHE A 188 4.32 -12.80 -14.47
CA PHE A 188 5.68 -13.06 -14.00
C PHE A 188 6.12 -11.98 -13.02
N ASN A 189 6.47 -12.36 -11.79
CA ASN A 189 7.03 -11.47 -10.78
C ASN A 189 8.54 -11.38 -10.94
N PHE A 190 9.04 -10.19 -11.25
CA PHE A 190 10.45 -9.85 -11.23
C PHE A 190 10.67 -8.92 -10.05
N TYR A 191 11.14 -9.49 -8.94
CA TYR A 191 11.36 -8.78 -7.69
C TYR A 191 12.85 -8.59 -7.46
N SER A 192 13.23 -7.80 -6.47
CA SER A 192 14.61 -7.69 -6.04
C SER A 192 14.72 -7.90 -4.52
N SER A 193 15.44 -8.93 -4.10
CA SER A 193 15.68 -9.19 -2.67
C SER A 193 16.57 -8.13 -2.00
N THR A 194 17.30 -7.34 -2.80
CA THR A 194 18.11 -6.22 -2.32
C THR A 194 17.45 -4.85 -2.53
N GLU A 195 16.15 -4.81 -2.85
CA GLU A 195 15.35 -3.59 -3.00
C GLU A 195 15.65 -2.56 -1.92
N ASP A 196 15.67 -1.27 -2.26
CA ASP A 196 15.88 -0.18 -1.30
C ASP A 196 14.54 0.42 -0.85
N VAL A 197 13.65 0.74 -1.77
CA VAL A 197 12.36 1.41 -1.51
C VAL A 197 11.33 0.43 -0.92
N LEU A 198 11.23 -0.75 -1.52
CA LEU A 198 10.26 -1.79 -1.15
C LEU A 198 10.76 -2.74 -0.05
N ARG A 199 11.96 -2.48 0.50
CA ARG A 199 12.54 -3.29 1.57
C ARG A 199 11.64 -3.29 2.80
N VAL A 200 11.50 -4.45 3.43
CA VAL A 200 10.95 -4.59 4.78
C VAL A 200 12.03 -5.25 5.61
N LEU A 201 12.42 -4.60 6.71
CA LEU A 201 13.41 -5.16 7.64
C LEU A 201 12.76 -6.19 8.56
N ASP A 202 13.58 -7.07 9.15
CA ASP A 202 13.12 -8.17 10.01
C ASP A 202 12.40 -7.70 11.27
N ASP A 203 12.70 -6.49 11.74
CA ASP A 203 12.09 -5.93 12.93
C ASP A 203 11.95 -4.41 12.86
N VAL A 204 10.98 -3.92 13.63
CA VAL A 204 10.65 -2.48 13.74
C VAL A 204 11.78 -1.67 14.37
N ASN A 205 12.64 -2.24 15.23
CA ASN A 205 13.76 -1.49 15.81
C ASN A 205 14.91 -1.32 14.80
N SER A 206 15.06 -2.22 13.83
CA SER A 206 16.09 -2.09 12.80
C SER A 206 15.87 -0.88 11.88
N ILE A 207 14.62 -0.45 11.65
CA ILE A 207 14.35 0.79 10.91
C ILE A 207 14.84 2.04 11.67
N ILE A 208 14.91 1.95 13.00
CA ILE A 208 15.36 3.03 13.89
C ILE A 208 16.88 3.16 13.86
N LYS A 209 17.58 2.05 13.59
CA LYS A 209 19.04 2.07 13.39
C LYS A 209 19.43 2.71 12.06
N LEU A 210 18.51 2.81 11.09
CA LEU A 210 18.74 3.54 9.84
C LEU A 210 18.72 5.07 10.04
N ILE A 211 18.30 5.53 11.21
CA ILE A 211 18.25 6.95 11.54
C ILE A 211 19.64 7.39 12.00
N ASP A 212 20.20 8.41 11.35
CA ASP A 212 21.43 9.04 11.81
C ASP A 212 21.16 10.00 12.97
N TRP A 213 21.30 9.47 14.19
CA TRP A 213 21.13 10.22 15.44
C TRP A 213 22.28 11.21 15.76
N SER A 214 23.36 11.21 14.98
CA SER A 214 24.52 12.07 15.22
C SER A 214 24.19 13.56 15.01
N SER A 215 23.22 13.86 14.17
CA SER A 215 22.76 15.21 13.85
C SER A 215 21.59 15.70 14.73
N VAL A 216 21.04 14.83 15.59
CA VAL A 216 19.94 15.17 16.50
C VAL A 216 20.49 15.40 17.91
N ARG A 217 20.29 16.63 18.43
CA ARG A 217 20.70 16.98 19.80
C ARG A 217 20.07 16.02 20.83
N PRO A 218 20.80 15.47 21.80
CA PRO A 218 20.31 14.46 22.75
C PRO A 218 18.98 14.83 23.43
N GLU A 219 18.81 16.10 23.80
CA GLU A 219 17.62 16.66 24.43
C GLU A 219 16.41 16.77 23.47
N LEU A 220 16.66 16.83 22.17
CA LEU A 220 15.65 16.86 21.12
C LEU A 220 15.35 15.47 20.55
N ARG A 221 16.18 14.44 20.83
CA ARG A 221 15.89 13.05 20.43
C ARG A 221 14.56 12.53 20.99
N PHE A 222 14.06 13.17 22.06
CA PHE A 222 12.80 12.85 22.72
C PHE A 222 11.59 13.64 22.18
N HIS A 223 11.81 14.79 21.52
CA HIS A 223 10.74 15.70 21.07
C HIS A 223 10.70 15.90 19.56
N VAL A 224 11.76 15.47 18.88
CA VAL A 224 12.00 15.65 17.45
C VAL A 224 12.24 14.27 16.88
N PHE A 225 11.16 13.71 16.35
CA PHE A 225 11.24 12.63 15.37
C PHE A 225 12.35 12.98 14.36
N PRO A 226 13.23 12.04 14.05
CA PRO A 226 14.56 12.37 13.58
C PRO A 226 14.51 13.00 12.20
N LEU A 227 14.80 14.30 12.14
CA LEU A 227 14.91 15.15 10.96
C LEU A 227 16.02 14.73 9.97
N THR A 228 16.64 13.57 10.20
CA THR A 228 17.75 13.01 9.44
C THR A 228 17.50 11.55 9.08
N PHE A 229 16.34 11.26 8.48
CA PHE A 229 16.38 10.27 7.40
C PHE A 229 17.22 10.90 6.31
N THR A 230 18.36 10.31 6.00
CA THR A 230 19.04 10.64 4.76
C THR A 230 18.04 10.47 3.63
N SER A 231 18.10 11.34 2.62
CA SER A 231 17.23 11.35 1.45
C SER A 231 17.31 10.07 0.58
N ASP A 232 17.93 9.00 1.09
CA ASP A 232 18.07 7.69 0.48
C ASP A 232 16.87 6.76 0.73
N LYS A 233 15.70 7.27 1.14
CA LYS A 233 14.34 6.66 1.11
C LYS A 233 14.26 5.12 1.27
N LYS A 234 15.13 4.51 2.08
CA LYS A 234 15.14 3.07 2.30
C LYS A 234 13.92 2.66 3.12
N CYS A 235 13.37 1.49 2.82
CA CYS A 235 12.22 0.90 3.52
C CYS A 235 10.98 1.81 3.52
N ALA A 236 10.80 2.62 2.47
CA ALA A 236 9.64 3.50 2.34
C ALA A 236 8.32 2.73 2.47
N TRP A 237 8.25 1.51 1.93
CA TRP A 237 7.10 0.62 2.12
C TRP A 237 6.74 0.40 3.59
N GLN A 238 7.72 0.03 4.40
CA GLN A 238 7.53 -0.23 5.83
C GLN A 238 7.10 1.05 6.57
N LEU A 239 7.69 2.20 6.24
CA LEU A 239 7.31 3.49 6.82
C LEU A 239 5.87 3.90 6.47
N GLN A 240 5.44 3.68 5.22
CA GLN A 240 4.07 3.94 4.79
C GLN A 240 3.08 3.13 5.62
N GLU A 241 3.37 1.84 5.86
CA GLU A 241 2.49 1.02 6.70
C GLU A 241 2.40 1.58 8.11
N MET A 242 3.55 1.90 8.70
CA MET A 242 3.60 2.26 10.12
C MET A 242 2.92 3.61 10.40
N TYR A 243 2.93 4.51 9.43
CA TYR A 243 2.42 5.87 9.59
C TYR A 243 1.05 6.13 8.93
N LYS A 244 0.43 5.14 8.27
CA LYS A 244 -0.90 5.34 7.67
C LYS A 244 -1.97 5.67 8.72
N GLY A 245 -2.94 6.48 8.32
CA GLY A 245 -3.93 7.07 9.21
C GLY A 245 -3.41 8.29 9.99
N LEU A 246 -2.10 8.60 9.97
CA LEU A 246 -1.57 9.81 10.58
C LEU A 246 -1.63 10.97 9.57
N ASN A 247 -2.02 12.16 10.03
CA ASN A 247 -1.96 13.40 9.25
C ASN A 247 -1.36 14.49 10.15
N ASP A 248 -0.04 14.42 10.29
CA ASP A 248 0.76 15.40 11.01
C ASP A 248 2.08 15.62 10.27
N TRP A 249 2.69 16.78 10.50
CA TRP A 249 3.87 17.23 9.75
C TRP A 249 5.03 16.24 9.75
N VAL A 250 5.21 15.43 10.80
CA VAL A 250 6.26 14.42 10.88
C VAL A 250 5.94 13.26 9.92
N ALA A 251 4.77 12.65 10.09
CA ALA A 251 4.35 11.54 9.26
C ALA A 251 4.26 11.94 7.78
N THR A 252 3.83 13.18 7.50
CA THR A 252 3.83 13.78 6.17
C THR A 252 5.24 13.95 5.61
N TYR A 253 6.19 14.45 6.41
CA TYR A 253 7.59 14.66 5.98
C TYR A 253 8.31 13.36 5.61
N PHE A 254 8.09 12.27 6.36
CA PHE A 254 8.67 10.95 6.04
C PHE A 254 7.86 10.17 5.01
N GLY A 255 6.84 10.81 4.42
CA GLY A 255 6.06 10.28 3.30
C GLY A 255 4.92 9.33 3.69
N GLY A 256 4.81 8.89 4.95
CA GLY A 256 3.91 7.81 5.38
C GLY A 256 2.52 8.22 5.91
N GLY A 257 2.36 9.46 6.37
CA GLY A 257 1.10 9.97 6.91
C GLY A 257 0.51 11.10 6.08
N SER A 258 -0.42 10.75 5.18
CA SER A 258 -1.06 11.72 4.28
C SER A 258 -2.54 11.97 4.57
N SER A 259 -3.14 11.19 5.47
CA SER A 259 -4.56 11.28 5.77
C SER A 259 -4.89 10.69 7.12
N LYS A 260 -5.95 11.20 7.76
CA LYS A 260 -6.52 10.60 8.98
C LYS A 260 -7.34 9.36 8.68
N GLN A 261 -7.67 9.14 7.41
CA GLN A 261 -8.57 8.10 6.96
C GLN A 261 -7.85 6.77 6.88
N ALA A 262 -8.55 5.70 7.27
CA ALA A 262 -8.16 4.30 7.14
C ALA A 262 -6.69 4.02 7.53
N GLY A 263 -6.44 3.59 8.77
CA GLY A 263 -5.08 3.29 9.21
C GLY A 263 -4.97 2.97 10.68
N TRP A 264 -3.75 3.06 11.20
CA TRP A 264 -3.48 2.79 12.61
C TRP A 264 -3.91 3.96 13.48
N GLY A 265 -4.14 3.68 14.75
CA GLY A 265 -4.28 4.71 15.78
C GLY A 265 -5.56 4.55 16.58
N PHE A 266 -5.42 4.60 17.90
CA PHE A 266 -6.50 4.32 18.83
C PHE A 266 -7.54 5.45 18.86
N THR A 267 -8.80 5.09 19.14
CA THR A 267 -9.85 6.08 19.41
C THR A 267 -9.59 6.80 20.74
N LYS A 268 -9.56 8.14 20.72
CA LYS A 268 -8.86 8.96 21.73
C LYS A 268 -9.76 9.80 22.65
N GLU A 269 -10.83 9.20 23.19
CA GLU A 269 -11.85 9.88 24.02
C GLU A 269 -12.80 10.81 23.26
N ASP A 270 -13.86 10.19 22.71
CA ASP A 270 -15.26 10.64 22.75
C ASP A 270 -16.12 9.83 21.78
N GLY A 271 -15.48 9.04 20.90
CA GLY A 271 -16.12 8.22 19.88
C GLY A 271 -16.34 6.73 20.21
N MET A 272 -16.03 6.24 21.42
CA MET A 272 -16.18 4.82 21.88
C MET A 272 -15.22 3.82 21.16
N HIS A 273 -14.83 2.61 21.59
CA HIS A 273 -15.13 1.73 22.72
C HIS A 273 -14.64 2.23 24.07
N VAL A 274 -15.60 2.32 24.97
CA VAL A 274 -15.42 2.73 26.35
C VAL A 274 -16.18 1.77 27.25
N LYS A 275 -15.51 1.15 28.23
CA LYS A 275 -16.25 0.74 29.44
C LYS A 275 -16.66 2.01 30.16
N THR A 276 -17.94 2.35 30.15
CA THR A 276 -18.47 3.40 31.02
C THR A 276 -18.48 2.86 32.44
N VAL A 277 -17.41 3.09 33.20
CA VAL A 277 -17.35 2.67 34.60
C VAL A 277 -17.97 3.78 35.44
N ARG A 278 -19.03 3.44 36.17
CA ARG A 278 -19.64 4.32 37.18
C ARG A 278 -18.69 4.41 38.37
N LYS A 279 -17.92 5.49 38.49
CA LYS A 279 -17.05 5.72 39.64
C LYS A 279 -17.77 6.58 40.67
N LYS A 280 -17.93 6.08 41.90
CA LYS A 280 -18.41 6.87 43.03
C LYS A 280 -17.29 7.84 43.44
N THR A 281 -17.59 9.13 43.52
CA THR A 281 -16.64 10.10 44.06
C THR A 281 -16.50 9.84 45.57
N PRO A 282 -15.30 9.53 46.08
CA PRO A 282 -15.10 9.34 47.52
C PRO A 282 -15.45 10.64 48.26
N GLY A 283 -16.30 10.55 49.29
CA GLY A 283 -16.62 11.67 50.19
C GLY A 283 -17.71 12.65 49.72
N SER A 284 -18.37 12.44 48.58
CA SER A 284 -19.49 13.32 48.18
C SER A 284 -20.82 12.93 48.83
N HIS A 285 -21.47 13.92 49.44
CA HIS A 285 -22.87 13.86 49.87
C HIS A 285 -23.66 15.02 49.25
N PRO A 286 -24.66 14.74 48.39
CA PRO A 286 -25.12 13.42 47.97
C PRO A 286 -24.08 12.68 47.08
N PRO A 287 -24.20 11.34 46.93
CA PRO A 287 -23.27 10.55 46.13
C PRO A 287 -23.22 11.07 44.69
N SER A 288 -22.11 11.66 44.31
CA SER A 288 -21.82 12.03 42.92
C SER A 288 -21.14 10.87 42.20
N TYR A 289 -21.60 10.61 40.98
CA TYR A 289 -21.02 9.59 40.11
C TYR A 289 -20.40 10.29 38.90
N SER A 290 -19.16 9.94 38.58
CA SER A 290 -18.57 10.28 37.29
C SER A 290 -18.57 9.05 36.40
N TYR A 291 -18.92 9.26 35.14
CA TYR A 291 -18.73 8.29 34.09
C TYR A 291 -17.37 8.56 33.48
N ARG A 292 -16.42 7.65 33.68
CA ARG A 292 -15.13 7.73 32.97
C ARG A 292 -15.16 6.82 31.77
N LYS A 293 -14.65 7.36 30.67
CA LYS A 293 -14.47 6.66 29.43
C LYS A 293 -13.12 5.92 29.46
N TYR A 294 -13.07 4.60 29.24
CA TYR A 294 -11.82 3.82 29.19
C TYR A 294 -11.76 2.99 27.92
N THR A 295 -10.74 3.17 27.09
CA THR A 295 -10.48 2.27 25.97
C THR A 295 -10.29 0.84 26.46
N GLU A 296 -10.82 -0.13 25.73
CA GLU A 296 -10.76 -1.54 26.09
C GLU A 296 -9.30 -2.00 26.22
N THR A 297 -8.95 -2.66 27.33
CA THR A 297 -7.59 -3.20 27.51
C THR A 297 -7.35 -4.43 26.62
N PRO A 298 -6.11 -4.77 26.25
CA PRO A 298 -5.79 -5.98 25.48
C PRO A 298 -6.37 -7.26 26.08
N ALA A 299 -6.23 -7.42 27.40
CA ALA A 299 -6.77 -8.56 28.12
C ALA A 299 -8.30 -8.62 28.03
N ALA A 300 -8.96 -7.47 28.06
CA ALA A 300 -10.42 -7.41 28.00
C ALA A 300 -10.96 -7.63 26.58
N ALA A 301 -10.28 -7.12 25.54
CA ALA A 301 -10.54 -7.46 24.14
C ALA A 301 -10.35 -8.97 23.88
N THR A 302 -9.25 -9.55 24.37
CA THR A 302 -8.99 -11.00 24.31
C THR A 302 -10.11 -11.80 24.99
N ASN A 303 -10.50 -11.40 26.21
CA ASN A 303 -11.58 -12.06 26.93
C ASN A 303 -12.95 -11.94 26.25
N ALA A 304 -13.20 -10.85 25.52
CA ALA A 304 -14.42 -10.67 24.74
C ALA A 304 -14.45 -11.57 23.50
N LEU A 305 -13.29 -11.87 22.91
CA LEU A 305 -13.15 -12.72 21.73
C LEU A 305 -12.98 -14.21 22.05
N ASN A 306 -12.65 -14.58 23.29
CA ASN A 306 -12.46 -15.96 23.72
C ASN A 306 -13.70 -16.84 23.49
N THR A 307 -13.50 -17.95 22.79
CA THR A 307 -14.52 -18.95 22.39
C THR A 307 -14.83 -19.99 23.47
N LEU A 308 -14.72 -19.62 24.75
CA LEU A 308 -15.09 -20.53 25.84
C LEU A 308 -16.58 -20.89 25.75
N PRO A 309 -16.96 -22.16 26.04
CA PRO A 309 -18.36 -22.58 26.01
C PRO A 309 -19.26 -21.65 26.85
N GLY A 310 -20.32 -21.12 26.23
CA GLY A 310 -21.26 -20.20 26.87
C GLY A 310 -20.93 -18.71 26.72
N ASN A 311 -19.89 -18.37 25.94
CA ASN A 311 -19.48 -16.98 25.67
C ASN A 311 -19.77 -16.56 24.21
N GLU A 312 -20.43 -17.40 23.41
CA GLU A 312 -20.68 -17.19 21.98
C GLU A 312 -21.49 -15.91 21.73
N THR A 313 -22.54 -15.68 22.54
CA THR A 313 -23.35 -14.46 22.47
C THR A 313 -22.52 -13.22 22.78
N ARG A 314 -21.69 -13.25 23.82
CA ARG A 314 -20.83 -12.12 24.18
C ARG A 314 -19.81 -11.80 23.09
N ARG A 315 -19.24 -12.84 22.47
CA ARG A 315 -18.33 -12.67 21.34
C ARG A 315 -19.04 -12.05 20.14
N ALA A 316 -20.23 -12.55 19.80
CA ALA A 316 -21.04 -12.01 18.72
C ALA A 316 -21.40 -10.53 18.97
N ASP A 317 -21.86 -10.20 20.18
CA ASP A 317 -22.17 -8.83 20.58
C ASP A 317 -20.94 -7.91 20.49
N TYR A 318 -19.76 -8.41 20.87
CA TYR A 318 -18.51 -7.65 20.78
C TYR A 318 -18.12 -7.38 19.33
N LEU A 319 -18.18 -8.39 18.45
CA LEU A 319 -17.89 -8.23 17.03
C LEU A 319 -18.89 -7.30 16.33
N GLU A 320 -20.17 -7.39 16.68
CA GLU A 320 -21.20 -6.48 16.17
C GLU A 320 -20.89 -5.03 16.56
N LYS A 321 -20.50 -4.83 17.82
CA LYS A 321 -20.14 -3.50 18.32
C LYS A 321 -18.91 -2.93 17.59
N LEU A 322 -17.92 -3.75 17.23
CA LEU A 322 -16.73 -3.29 16.50
C LEU A 322 -17.05 -2.75 15.08
N LYS A 323 -18.23 -3.06 14.51
CA LYS A 323 -18.64 -2.51 13.21
C LYS A 323 -18.83 -1.00 13.28
N THR A 324 -19.51 -0.49 14.29
CA THR A 324 -19.71 0.97 14.46
C THR A 324 -18.72 1.59 15.42
N ASP A 325 -18.05 0.74 16.21
CA ASP A 325 -17.27 1.17 17.35
C ASP A 325 -15.89 0.51 17.48
N PRO A 326 -15.01 0.64 16.46
CA PRO A 326 -13.69 0.03 16.47
C PRO A 326 -12.73 0.62 17.51
N LEU A 327 -11.67 -0.15 17.80
CA LEU A 327 -10.53 0.33 18.60
C LEU A 327 -9.66 1.35 17.84
N PHE A 328 -9.68 1.30 16.51
CA PHE A 328 -8.96 2.23 15.65
C PHE A 328 -9.82 3.46 15.30
N ARG A 329 -9.17 4.54 14.82
CA ARG A 329 -9.81 5.81 14.49
C ARG A 329 -10.96 5.67 13.48
N LYS A 330 -12.07 6.31 13.79
CA LYS A 330 -13.30 6.34 12.99
C LYS A 330 -13.30 7.44 11.94
N GLU A 331 -12.31 7.44 11.07
CA GLU A 331 -12.21 8.43 10.00
C GLU A 331 -12.20 7.74 8.63
N PRO A 332 -13.13 8.11 7.72
CA PRO A 332 -14.20 9.10 7.90
C PRO A 332 -15.37 8.55 8.74
N ALA A 333 -16.00 9.41 9.54
CA ALA A 333 -17.06 9.00 10.47
C ALA A 333 -18.26 8.31 9.79
N ILE A 334 -18.61 8.71 8.56
CA ILE A 334 -19.71 8.12 7.77
C ILE A 334 -19.52 6.62 7.49
N LEU A 335 -18.28 6.12 7.49
CA LEU A 335 -17.97 4.70 7.32
C LEU A 335 -18.49 3.83 8.49
N PHE A 336 -18.76 4.45 9.64
CA PHE A 336 -19.21 3.79 10.86
C PHE A 336 -20.69 4.07 11.17
N ASP A 337 -21.41 4.71 10.24
CA ASP A 337 -22.86 4.90 10.31
C ASP A 337 -23.56 3.69 9.68
N GLU A 338 -24.40 2.99 10.45
CA GLU A 338 -25.10 1.77 10.01
C GLU A 338 -26.00 1.99 8.80
N ASN A 339 -26.52 3.21 8.60
CA ASN A 339 -27.49 3.52 7.54
C ASN A 339 -26.84 4.03 6.26
N HIS A 340 -25.62 4.55 6.35
CA HIS A 340 -24.97 5.24 5.22
C HIS A 340 -23.67 4.58 4.77
N ALA A 341 -23.04 3.73 5.59
CA ALA A 341 -21.70 3.22 5.30
C ALA A 341 -21.62 2.35 4.04
N ALA A 342 -22.64 1.51 3.75
CA ALA A 342 -22.65 0.66 2.56
C ALA A 342 -22.75 1.50 1.27
N ASP A 343 -23.66 2.48 1.24
CA ASP A 343 -23.82 3.41 0.12
C ASP A 343 -22.60 4.31 -0.05
N PHE A 344 -21.99 4.73 1.06
CA PHE A 344 -20.75 5.49 1.08
C PHE A 344 -19.62 4.72 0.40
N VAL A 345 -19.38 3.47 0.79
CA VAL A 345 -18.30 2.64 0.22
C VAL A 345 -18.51 2.36 -1.28
N SER A 346 -19.77 2.23 -1.70
CA SER A 346 -20.14 1.92 -3.09
C SER A 346 -20.20 3.15 -4.00
N GLY A 347 -20.25 4.34 -3.42
CA GLY A 347 -20.32 5.59 -4.17
C GLY A 347 -19.00 6.02 -4.79
N THR A 348 -19.03 7.18 -5.44
CA THR A 348 -17.83 7.80 -6.03
C THR A 348 -17.24 8.87 -5.11
N VAL A 349 -15.97 9.21 -5.34
CA VAL A 349 -15.29 10.32 -4.65
C VAL A 349 -16.07 11.63 -4.81
N SER A 350 -16.65 11.91 -5.98
CA SER A 350 -17.47 13.11 -6.18
C SER A 350 -18.74 13.14 -5.33
N ASP A 351 -19.41 12.00 -5.17
CA ASP A 351 -20.67 11.92 -4.40
C ASP A 351 -20.44 12.23 -2.92
N TYR A 352 -19.25 11.86 -2.41
CA TYR A 352 -18.90 11.94 -1.00
C TYR A 352 -17.68 12.82 -0.70
N ALA A 353 -17.35 13.75 -1.59
CA ALA A 353 -16.18 14.63 -1.47
C ALA A 353 -16.08 15.32 -0.10
N GLY A 354 -17.21 15.74 0.49
CA GLY A 354 -17.27 16.39 1.81
C GLY A 354 -16.86 15.50 2.99
N HIS A 355 -16.77 14.19 2.80
CA HIS A 355 -16.31 13.23 3.81
C HIS A 355 -14.88 12.75 3.56
N LEU A 356 -14.27 13.12 2.42
CA LEU A 356 -12.97 12.66 2.01
C LEU A 356 -11.90 13.74 2.21
N ASP A 357 -10.67 13.32 2.51
CA ASP A 357 -9.50 14.19 2.51
C ASP A 357 -9.08 14.47 1.05
N TYR A 358 -10.02 15.08 0.32
CA TYR A 358 -10.04 15.29 -1.11
C TYR A 358 -10.11 16.78 -1.38
N THR A 359 -9.16 17.29 -2.15
CA THR A 359 -9.17 18.65 -2.65
C THR A 359 -9.20 18.62 -4.17
N ASN A 360 -10.18 19.30 -4.77
CA ASN A 360 -10.32 19.47 -6.23
C ASN A 360 -9.16 20.26 -6.88
N ASP A 361 -8.21 20.73 -6.08
CA ASP A 361 -7.10 21.58 -6.51
C ASP A 361 -6.02 20.80 -7.31
N ASP A 362 -6.08 19.46 -7.32
CA ASP A 362 -5.22 18.63 -8.16
C ASP A 362 -5.80 18.56 -9.59
N THR A 363 -5.45 19.54 -10.41
CA THR A 363 -5.95 19.67 -11.79
C THR A 363 -5.36 18.65 -12.77
N GLU A 364 -4.42 17.81 -12.32
CA GLU A 364 -3.66 16.91 -13.19
C GLU A 364 -4.40 15.63 -13.54
N LEU A 365 -5.30 15.10 -12.71
CA LEU A 365 -6.06 13.89 -13.04
C LEU A 365 -7.44 13.93 -12.39
N ASP A 366 -8.48 13.70 -13.17
CA ASP A 366 -9.84 13.60 -12.64
C ASP A 366 -10.00 12.29 -11.89
N ILE A 367 -10.16 12.40 -10.57
CA ILE A 367 -10.38 11.28 -9.65
C ILE A 367 -11.83 11.22 -9.14
N SER A 368 -12.73 12.05 -9.67
CA SER A 368 -14.14 12.13 -9.23
C SER A 368 -14.86 10.78 -9.29
N ASN A 369 -14.61 10.02 -10.36
CA ASN A 369 -15.24 8.72 -10.62
C ASN A 369 -14.55 7.53 -9.92
N VAL A 370 -13.51 7.76 -9.11
CA VAL A 370 -12.91 6.70 -8.30
C VAL A 370 -13.94 6.24 -7.27
N ILE A 371 -14.11 4.93 -7.12
CA ILE A 371 -15.01 4.37 -6.10
C ILE A 371 -14.43 4.64 -4.71
N VAL A 372 -15.28 5.04 -3.75
CA VAL A 372 -14.86 5.35 -2.37
C VAL A 372 -14.13 4.17 -1.72
N ARG A 373 -14.56 2.93 -1.95
CA ARG A 373 -13.83 1.71 -1.56
C ARG A 373 -12.34 1.79 -1.95
N ASP A 374 -12.05 2.10 -3.21
CA ASP A 374 -10.68 2.11 -3.74
C ASP A 374 -9.88 3.31 -3.21
N TRP A 375 -10.54 4.44 -2.99
CA TRP A 375 -9.97 5.56 -2.24
C TRP A 375 -9.56 5.14 -0.82
N LEU A 376 -10.46 4.51 -0.07
CA LEU A 376 -10.19 4.08 1.31
C LEU A 376 -9.08 3.03 1.35
N LEU A 377 -9.06 2.08 0.41
CA LEU A 377 -7.98 1.11 0.27
C LEU A 377 -6.63 1.78 -0.03
N ALA A 378 -6.63 2.81 -0.87
CA ALA A 378 -5.43 3.60 -1.16
C ALA A 378 -4.92 4.35 0.08
N LYS A 379 -5.80 4.89 0.92
CA LYS A 379 -5.43 5.51 2.21
C LYS A 379 -4.99 4.49 3.25
N ALA A 380 -5.60 3.31 3.23
CA ALA A 380 -5.25 2.16 4.05
C ALA A 380 -3.97 1.45 3.61
N PHE A 381 -3.25 1.95 2.60
CA PHE A 381 -2.09 1.32 1.99
C PHE A 381 -0.78 1.62 2.73
N PRO A 382 0.19 0.68 2.74
CA PRO A 382 0.11 -0.72 2.28
C PRO A 382 -0.73 -1.59 3.22
N SER A 383 -0.68 -2.90 3.07
CA SER A 383 -1.25 -3.80 4.06
C SER A 383 -0.15 -4.46 4.88
N ARG A 384 -0.52 -5.26 5.89
CA ARG A 384 0.37 -5.98 6.81
C ARG A 384 1.23 -7.06 6.12
N THR A 385 1.29 -7.11 4.80
CA THR A 385 2.14 -8.04 4.03
C THR A 385 3.23 -7.28 3.30
N GLY A 386 4.35 -7.95 3.01
CA GLY A 386 5.41 -7.38 2.19
C GLY A 386 4.91 -6.96 0.80
N PRO A 387 5.66 -6.10 0.09
CA PRO A 387 5.38 -5.80 -1.30
C PRO A 387 5.82 -6.94 -2.21
N MET A 388 5.08 -7.17 -3.28
CA MET A 388 5.45 -8.16 -4.29
C MET A 388 6.82 -7.89 -4.92
N GLY A 389 7.21 -6.62 -5.06
CA GLY A 389 8.47 -6.21 -5.67
C GLY A 389 9.74 -6.47 -4.88
N SER A 390 9.64 -6.82 -3.59
CA SER A 390 10.81 -7.27 -2.80
C SER A 390 10.63 -8.69 -2.24
N THR A 391 9.52 -9.35 -2.58
CA THR A 391 9.13 -10.60 -1.93
C THR A 391 8.76 -11.66 -2.97
N PHE A 392 9.26 -12.87 -2.78
CA PHE A 392 8.81 -14.04 -3.50
C PHE A 392 7.31 -14.29 -3.27
N ASN A 393 6.53 -14.40 -4.35
CA ASN A 393 5.12 -14.74 -4.27
C ASN A 393 4.91 -16.26 -4.29
N ALA A 394 4.83 -16.86 -3.09
CA ALA A 394 4.66 -18.30 -2.92
C ALA A 394 3.31 -18.86 -3.41
N LYS A 395 2.32 -18.00 -3.66
CA LYS A 395 1.02 -18.41 -4.22
C LYS A 395 1.05 -18.56 -5.73
N TRP A 396 2.06 -17.97 -6.38
CA TRP A 396 2.25 -18.15 -7.81
C TRP A 396 3.11 -19.39 -8.06
N PRO A 397 2.78 -20.24 -9.06
CA PRO A 397 3.47 -21.50 -9.29
C PRO A 397 4.99 -21.34 -9.34
N ILE A 398 5.70 -22.12 -8.51
CA ILE A 398 7.16 -22.06 -8.29
C ILE A 398 7.96 -22.18 -9.60
N THR A 399 7.44 -22.90 -10.59
CA THR A 399 8.17 -23.24 -11.81
C THR A 399 8.05 -22.23 -12.94
N MET A 400 7.29 -21.12 -12.80
CA MET A 400 7.04 -20.23 -13.95
C MET A 400 6.92 -18.73 -13.65
N ALA A 401 7.02 -18.22 -12.42
CA ALA A 401 6.50 -16.86 -12.16
C ALA A 401 7.24 -15.99 -11.13
N ASN A 402 8.40 -16.37 -10.60
CA ASN A 402 9.15 -15.49 -9.68
C ASN A 402 10.64 -15.49 -10.02
N PHE A 403 11.19 -14.29 -10.19
CA PHE A 403 12.57 -14.05 -10.60
C PHE A 403 13.19 -12.97 -9.71
N ASP A 404 14.24 -13.31 -8.97
CA ASP A 404 15.00 -12.35 -8.16
C ASP A 404 16.08 -11.67 -9.01
N MET A 405 15.83 -10.42 -9.38
CA MET A 405 16.75 -9.56 -10.12
C MET A 405 18.08 -9.31 -9.38
N SER A 406 18.09 -9.48 -8.06
CA SER A 406 19.31 -9.37 -7.26
C SER A 406 20.15 -10.64 -7.25
N ASN A 407 19.57 -11.79 -7.54
CA ASN A 407 20.21 -13.09 -7.40
C ASN A 407 21.23 -13.34 -8.52
N PRO A 408 22.53 -13.51 -8.20
CA PRO A 408 23.56 -13.76 -9.18
C PRO A 408 23.30 -14.98 -10.08
N SER A 409 22.60 -16.01 -9.56
CA SER A 409 22.33 -17.22 -10.35
C SER A 409 21.28 -17.02 -11.43
N GLU A 410 20.45 -15.97 -11.34
CA GLU A 410 19.41 -15.67 -12.32
C GLU A 410 19.93 -14.80 -13.48
N GLY A 411 21.08 -14.14 -13.29
CA GLY A 411 21.84 -13.54 -14.38
C GLY A 411 21.26 -12.26 -14.97
N PHE A 412 20.35 -11.57 -14.26
CA PHE A 412 19.76 -10.32 -14.72
C PHE A 412 20.71 -9.12 -14.69
N LYS A 413 21.70 -9.16 -13.78
CA LYS A 413 22.87 -8.29 -13.85
C LYS A 413 23.84 -8.86 -14.88
N THR A 414 24.28 -8.03 -15.82
CA THR A 414 25.29 -8.44 -16.81
C THR A 414 26.58 -8.94 -16.15
N SER A 415 27.03 -8.23 -15.10
CA SER A 415 28.23 -8.55 -14.32
C SER A 415 28.00 -8.12 -12.88
N GLU A 416 28.03 -9.07 -11.96
CA GLU A 416 27.99 -8.80 -10.51
C GLU A 416 29.22 -8.01 -10.05
N GLN A 417 30.39 -8.33 -10.61
CA GLN A 417 31.64 -7.67 -10.28
C GLN A 417 31.59 -6.18 -10.63
N ASP A 418 31.10 -5.88 -11.84
CA ASP A 418 31.06 -4.53 -12.40
C ASP A 418 29.76 -3.78 -12.05
N TRP A 419 28.89 -4.37 -11.24
CA TRP A 419 27.64 -3.70 -10.84
C TRP A 419 27.95 -2.38 -10.13
N PHE A 420 27.45 -1.28 -10.67
CA PHE A 420 27.91 0.06 -10.31
C PHE A 420 27.39 0.54 -8.94
N ARG A 421 26.45 -0.19 -8.32
CA ARG A 421 25.92 0.12 -6.99
C ARG A 421 26.44 -0.80 -5.91
N LYS A 422 26.59 -0.23 -4.72
CA LYS A 422 26.86 -0.93 -3.46
C LYS A 422 25.97 -0.32 -2.37
N ASP A 423 25.40 -1.16 -1.52
CA ASP A 423 24.79 -0.70 -0.29
C ASP A 423 25.89 -0.08 0.59
N LYS A 424 25.68 1.17 0.99
CA LYS A 424 26.60 1.97 1.81
C LYS A 424 26.91 1.30 3.16
N TYR A 425 26.04 0.43 3.66
CA TYR A 425 26.12 -0.11 5.02
C TYR A 425 26.75 -1.51 5.10
N ASN A 426 26.64 -2.32 4.05
CA ASN A 426 27.17 -3.70 4.04
C ASN A 426 28.02 -4.05 2.81
N GLU A 427 28.28 -3.07 1.93
CA GLU A 427 29.06 -3.19 0.70
C GLU A 427 28.54 -4.22 -0.33
N VAL A 428 27.33 -4.77 -0.12
CA VAL A 428 26.70 -5.71 -1.04
C VAL A 428 26.23 -4.99 -2.29
N LYS A 429 26.40 -5.64 -3.46
CA LYS A 429 25.91 -5.14 -4.75
C LYS A 429 24.38 -5.17 -4.79
N GLU A 430 23.75 -4.03 -4.56
CA GLU A 430 22.30 -3.91 -4.48
C GLU A 430 21.68 -3.53 -5.84
N TRP A 431 20.57 -4.19 -6.18
CA TRP A 431 19.64 -3.78 -7.22
C TRP A 431 18.58 -2.88 -6.58
N ARG A 432 18.60 -1.59 -6.91
CA ARG A 432 17.66 -0.61 -6.36
C ARG A 432 16.37 -0.55 -7.16
N HIS A 433 15.33 -0.03 -6.53
CA HIS A 433 13.99 0.09 -7.11
C HIS A 433 13.99 0.73 -8.50
N SER A 434 14.80 1.77 -8.67
CA SER A 434 14.88 2.57 -9.90
C SER A 434 15.86 2.05 -10.95
N ASP A 435 16.61 0.98 -10.67
CA ASP A 435 17.69 0.54 -11.57
C ASP A 435 17.21 0.03 -12.92
N LEU A 436 15.96 -0.43 -13.02
CA LEU A 436 15.34 -0.71 -14.32
C LEU A 436 15.42 0.50 -15.28
N LYS A 437 15.31 1.73 -14.74
CA LYS A 437 15.32 2.98 -15.53
C LYS A 437 16.68 3.67 -15.50
N ASN A 438 17.36 3.62 -14.37
CA ASN A 438 18.54 4.44 -14.07
C ASN A 438 19.86 3.72 -14.30
N ALA A 439 19.86 2.38 -14.39
CA ALA A 439 21.06 1.65 -14.74
C ALA A 439 21.35 1.81 -16.23
N PRO A 440 22.62 2.01 -16.63
CA PRO A 440 22.99 1.93 -18.03
C PRO A 440 22.61 0.57 -18.61
N TYR A 441 22.05 0.56 -19.84
CA TYR A 441 21.58 -0.67 -20.50
C TYR A 441 22.60 -1.81 -20.50
N VAL A 442 23.89 -1.49 -20.59
CA VAL A 442 25.00 -2.47 -20.56
C VAL A 442 24.98 -3.36 -19.31
N HIS A 443 24.41 -2.87 -18.20
CA HIS A 443 24.31 -3.60 -16.95
C HIS A 443 23.02 -4.43 -16.83
N VAL A 444 21.97 -4.09 -17.57
CA VAL A 444 20.61 -4.67 -17.41
C VAL A 444 20.08 -5.35 -18.67
N TYR A 445 20.82 -5.39 -19.78
CA TYR A 445 20.32 -5.95 -21.04
C TYR A 445 19.87 -7.41 -20.92
N ARG A 446 20.49 -8.21 -20.04
CA ARG A 446 20.11 -9.61 -19.80
C ARG A 446 18.69 -9.77 -19.26
N LEU A 447 18.20 -8.80 -18.48
CA LEU A 447 16.80 -8.73 -18.07
C LEU A 447 15.88 -8.60 -19.29
N PHE A 448 16.19 -7.66 -20.19
CA PHE A 448 15.40 -7.43 -21.40
C PHE A 448 15.48 -8.61 -22.39
N GLU A 449 16.64 -9.25 -22.52
CA GLU A 449 16.80 -10.49 -23.29
C GLU A 449 15.90 -11.61 -22.76
N THR A 450 15.85 -11.77 -21.43
CA THR A 450 14.99 -12.76 -20.78
C THR A 450 13.51 -12.47 -21.03
N ILE A 451 13.08 -11.22 -20.83
CA ILE A 451 11.67 -10.82 -21.02
C ILE A 451 11.23 -10.93 -22.48
N THR A 452 12.13 -10.61 -23.42
CA THR A 452 11.82 -10.64 -24.86
C THR A 452 12.11 -11.98 -25.52
N GLY A 453 12.67 -12.95 -24.79
CA GLY A 453 13.08 -14.26 -25.32
C GLY A 453 14.22 -14.20 -26.34
N LYS A 454 14.96 -13.08 -26.41
CA LYS A 454 16.09 -12.92 -27.32
C LYS A 454 17.36 -13.41 -26.63
N VAL A 455 17.75 -14.65 -26.91
CA VAL A 455 19.14 -15.09 -26.67
C VAL A 455 19.96 -14.60 -27.86
N ASN A 456 20.96 -13.74 -27.62
CA ASN A 456 21.91 -13.33 -28.66
C ASN A 456 22.88 -14.46 -29.02
#